data_AF-A0A817I6N6-F1
#
_entry.id   AF-A0A817I6N6-F1
#
_cell.length_a   1.000
_cell.length_b   1.000
_cell.length_c   1.000
_cell.angle_alpha   90.00
_cell.angle_beta   90.00
_cell.angle_gamma   90.00
#
_symmetry.space_group_name_H-M   'P 1'
#
loop_
_entity.id
_entity.type
_entity.pdbx_description
1 polymer ?
#
loop_
_entity_poly.entity_id
_entity_poly.type
_entity_poly.pdbx_seq_one_letter_code
_entity_poly.pdbx_strand_id
1 'polypeptide(L)'
;MKTNCNFIGHPNNLKNFLKKPETVNFVVMLKKNNKPQFCNMAVSSTSEMALKLKAREQADREEKAKLKILTLNMSTRMEQQENEQELIMNVTNRAPPAPILNLNREKKPKYIPPKGAPDADLIFGPK
;
A
#
# COMPACT_ATOMS: atom_id res chain seq x y z
N MET A 1 14.69 46.59 -63.75
CA MET A 1 14.80 45.20 -63.27
C MET A 1 14.19 45.13 -61.88
N LYS A 2 13.01 44.53 -61.73
CA LYS A 2 12.37 44.29 -60.43
C LYS A 2 12.15 42.78 -60.31
N THR A 3 12.98 42.09 -59.54
CA THR A 3 12.76 40.69 -59.21
C THR A 3 11.76 40.62 -58.06
N ASN A 4 10.54 40.19 -58.38
CA ASN A 4 9.53 39.81 -57.40
C ASN A 4 9.96 38.49 -56.74
N CYS A 5 10.41 38.54 -55.49
CA CYS A 5 10.63 37.35 -54.68
C CYS A 5 9.30 36.95 -54.02
N ASN A 6 8.50 36.14 -54.71
CA ASN A 6 7.34 35.48 -54.12
C ASN A 6 7.83 34.38 -53.15
N PHE A 7 7.83 34.69 -51.86
CA PHE A 7 8.03 33.70 -50.80
C PHE A 7 6.79 32.79 -50.73
N ILE A 8 6.85 31.63 -51.38
CA ILE A 8 5.84 30.58 -51.22
C ILE A 8 6.14 29.85 -49.90
N GLY A 9 5.69 30.43 -48.79
CA GLY A 9 5.58 29.74 -47.51
C GLY A 9 4.43 28.73 -47.59
N HIS A 10 4.74 27.47 -47.33
CA HIS A 10 3.82 26.34 -47.41
C HIS A 10 2.58 26.53 -46.51
N PRO A 11 1.34 26.37 -47.01
CA PRO A 11 0.13 26.55 -46.19
C PRO A 11 -0.23 25.25 -45.45
N ASN A 12 0.66 24.71 -44.61
CA ASN A 12 0.36 23.51 -43.85
C ASN A 12 0.98 23.54 -42.45
N ASN A 13 0.52 24.48 -41.60
CA ASN A 13 0.68 24.34 -40.15
C ASN A 13 -0.48 24.97 -39.34
N LEU A 14 -1.68 25.07 -39.91
CA LEU A 14 -2.85 25.58 -39.17
C LEU A 14 -3.45 24.56 -38.17
N LYS A 15 -2.92 23.34 -38.09
CA LYS A 15 -3.45 22.30 -37.18
C LYS A 15 -2.99 22.45 -35.72
N ASN A 16 -2.03 23.32 -35.43
CA ASN A 16 -1.55 23.57 -34.07
C ASN A 16 -2.19 24.79 -33.39
N PHE A 17 -2.99 25.59 -34.11
CA PHE A 17 -3.64 26.78 -33.55
C PHE A 17 -5.01 26.51 -32.92
N LEU A 18 -5.52 25.28 -33.05
CA LEU A 18 -6.85 24.87 -32.58
C LEU A 18 -6.80 23.80 -31.47
N LYS A 19 -5.65 23.63 -30.83
CA LYS A 19 -5.61 22.87 -29.57
C LYS A 19 -6.08 23.82 -28.47
N LYS A 20 -7.33 23.63 -28.02
CA LYS A 20 -7.87 24.34 -26.85
C LYS A 20 -6.80 24.32 -25.75
N PRO A 21 -6.44 25.47 -25.15
CA PRO A 21 -5.46 25.46 -24.07
C PRO A 21 -6.04 24.58 -22.97
N GLU A 22 -5.40 23.44 -22.68
CA GLU A 22 -5.76 22.65 -21.52
C GLU A 22 -5.58 23.57 -20.30
N THR A 23 -6.65 23.84 -19.57
CA THR A 23 -6.61 24.69 -18.37
C THR A 23 -6.79 23.84 -17.12
N VAL A 24 -6.01 24.15 -16.09
CA VAL A 24 -6.15 23.55 -14.76
C VAL A 24 -6.91 24.54 -13.87
N ASN A 25 -7.91 24.03 -13.16
CA ASN A 25 -8.74 24.83 -12.26
C ASN A 25 -8.12 24.85 -10.87
N PHE A 26 -7.95 26.05 -10.33
CA PHE A 26 -7.43 26.31 -8.99
C PHE A 26 -8.48 27.03 -8.16
N VAL A 27 -8.59 26.67 -6.89
CA VAL A 27 -9.34 27.43 -5.89
C VAL A 27 -8.32 28.24 -5.09
N VAL A 28 -8.34 29.56 -5.24
CA VAL A 28 -7.40 30.46 -4.58
C VAL A 28 -8.10 31.15 -3.42
N MET A 29 -7.53 31.02 -2.23
CA MET A 29 -7.98 31.79 -1.07
C MET A 29 -7.32 33.18 -1.09
N LEU A 30 -8.15 34.22 -1.09
CA LEU A 30 -7.77 35.62 -1.03
C LEU A 30 -8.33 36.22 0.26
N LYS A 31 -7.65 37.21 0.84
CA LYS A 31 -8.12 37.91 2.03
C LYS A 31 -8.56 39.31 1.64
N LYS A 32 -9.87 39.59 1.65
CA LYS A 32 -10.45 40.91 1.39
C LYS A 32 -11.12 41.41 2.66
N ASN A 33 -10.74 42.59 3.17
CA ASN A 33 -11.28 43.18 4.39
C ASN A 33 -11.24 42.22 5.60
N ASN A 34 -10.10 41.57 5.81
CA ASN A 34 -9.86 40.57 6.87
C ASN A 34 -10.73 39.30 6.81
N LYS A 35 -11.57 39.12 5.77
CA LYS A 35 -12.37 37.91 5.54
C LYS A 35 -11.75 37.06 4.41
N PRO A 36 -11.63 35.73 4.58
CA PRO A 36 -11.19 34.85 3.50
C PRO A 36 -12.29 34.75 2.43
N GLN A 37 -11.90 34.82 1.16
CA GLN A 37 -12.73 34.64 -0.03
C GLN A 37 -12.05 33.61 -0.93
N PHE A 38 -12.83 32.69 -1.50
CA PHE A 38 -12.30 31.71 -2.45
C PHE A 38 -12.70 32.12 -3.86
N CYS A 39 -11.73 32.18 -4.76
CA CYS A 39 -11.95 32.47 -6.17
C CYS A 39 -11.46 31.29 -7.02
N ASN A 40 -12.27 30.88 -7.98
CA ASN A 40 -11.89 29.86 -8.94
C ASN A 40 -11.11 30.53 -10.09
N MET A 41 -9.92 30.03 -10.36
CA MET A 41 -9.04 30.52 -11.41
C MET A 41 -8.69 29.37 -12.36
N ALA A 42 -8.96 29.56 -13.65
CA ALA A 42 -8.51 28.65 -14.70
C ALA A 42 -7.16 29.14 -15.20
N VAL A 43 -6.11 28.35 -14.98
CA VAL A 43 -4.73 28.67 -15.41
C VAL A 43 -4.34 27.73 -16.54
N SER A 44 -3.59 28.23 -17.53
CA SER A 44 -3.08 27.37 -18.62
C SER A 44 -2.20 26.25 -18.07
N SER A 45 -2.37 25.03 -18.59
CA SER A 45 -1.51 23.87 -18.33
C SER A 45 -0.04 24.11 -18.67
N THR A 46 0.24 25.07 -19.56
CA THR A 46 1.60 25.50 -19.91
C THR A 46 2.23 26.44 -18.87
N SER A 47 1.44 26.94 -17.91
CA SER A 47 1.96 27.77 -16.83
C SER A 47 2.93 26.98 -15.95
N GLU A 48 4.01 27.63 -15.51
CA GLU A 48 5.03 27.04 -14.63
C GLU A 48 4.42 26.39 -13.38
N MET A 49 3.42 27.03 -12.77
CA MET A 49 2.73 26.51 -11.59
C MET A 49 2.00 25.19 -11.89
N ALA A 50 1.28 25.14 -13.00
CA ALA A 50 0.54 23.94 -13.41
C ALA A 50 1.49 22.78 -13.74
N LEU A 51 2.63 23.07 -14.39
CA LEU A 51 3.67 22.07 -14.68
C LEU A 51 4.28 21.49 -13.41
N LYS A 52 4.65 22.34 -12.44
CA LYS A 52 5.22 21.89 -11.16
C LYS A 52 4.25 21.00 -10.38
N LEU A 53 2.98 21.39 -10.31
CA LEU A 53 1.96 20.60 -9.61
C LEU A 53 1.69 19.26 -10.30
N LYS A 54 1.62 19.25 -11.64
CA LYS A 54 1.46 18.00 -12.41
C LYS A 54 2.65 17.07 -12.23
N ALA A 55 3.88 17.59 -12.25
CA ALA A 55 5.08 16.80 -12.03
C ALA A 55 5.08 16.18 -10.62
N ARG A 56 4.69 16.96 -9.60
CA ARG A 56 4.55 16.45 -8.23
C ARG A 56 3.47 15.37 -8.12
N GLU A 57 2.29 15.61 -8.69
CA GLU A 57 1.20 14.63 -8.69
C GLU A 57 1.62 13.33 -9.38
N GLN A 58 2.39 13.43 -10.47
CA GLN A 58 2.89 12.27 -11.18
C GLN A 58 3.93 11.49 -10.35
N ALA A 59 4.87 12.18 -9.71
CA ALA A 59 5.84 11.55 -8.81
C ALA A 59 5.13 10.80 -7.66
N ASP A 60 4.16 11.45 -7.00
CA ASP A 60 3.38 10.85 -5.92
C ASP A 60 2.59 9.62 -6.41
N ARG A 61 2.07 9.68 -7.65
CA ARG A 61 1.34 8.55 -8.27
C ARG A 61 2.27 7.37 -8.56
N GLU A 62 3.47 7.63 -9.06
CA GLU A 62 4.47 6.61 -9.34
C GLU A 62 4.96 5.93 -8.06
N GLU A 63 5.20 6.69 -6.99
CA GLU A 63 5.55 6.14 -5.67
C GLU A 63 4.42 5.27 -5.11
N LYS A 64 3.18 5.76 -5.15
CA LYS A 64 2.00 4.98 -4.73
C LYS A 64 1.84 3.71 -5.55
N ALA A 65 2.08 3.75 -6.85
CA ALA A 65 2.02 2.57 -7.71
C ALA A 65 3.10 1.55 -7.34
N LYS A 66 4.34 1.99 -7.11
CA LYS A 66 5.45 1.14 -6.65
C LYS A 66 5.14 0.48 -5.31
N LEU A 67 4.64 1.25 -4.34
CA LEU A 67 4.22 0.72 -3.04
C LEU A 67 3.07 -0.26 -3.18
N LYS A 68 2.06 0.04 -4.01
CA LYS A 68 0.95 -0.88 -4.25
C LYS A 68 1.43 -2.22 -4.80
N ILE A 69 2.34 -2.20 -5.77
CA ILE A 69 2.93 -3.41 -6.33
C ILE A 69 3.73 -4.16 -5.24
N LEU A 70 4.56 -3.45 -4.49
CA LEU A 70 5.35 -4.05 -3.40
C LEU A 70 4.46 -4.72 -2.35
N THR A 71 3.43 -4.02 -1.86
CA THR A 71 2.48 -4.54 -0.89
C THR A 71 1.73 -5.74 -1.44
N LEU A 72 1.26 -5.67 -2.69
CA LEU A 72 0.56 -6.79 -3.33
C LEU A 72 1.47 -8.01 -3.46
N ASN A 73 2.72 -7.83 -3.89
CA ASN A 73 3.68 -8.92 -3.99
C ASN A 73 3.96 -9.56 -2.63
N MET A 74 4.07 -8.76 -1.57
CA MET A 74 4.24 -9.28 -0.21
C MET A 74 3.01 -10.06 0.23
N SER A 75 1.79 -9.53 0.07
CA SER A 75 0.57 -10.23 0.46
C SER A 75 0.39 -11.55 -0.30
N THR A 76 0.62 -11.54 -1.62
CA THR A 76 0.49 -12.75 -2.46
C THR A 76 1.50 -13.82 -2.03
N ARG A 77 2.73 -13.43 -1.69
CA ARG A 77 3.73 -14.40 -1.21
C ARG A 77 3.37 -14.97 0.16
N MET A 78 2.85 -14.13 1.08
CA MET A 78 2.41 -14.61 2.40
C MET A 78 1.23 -15.58 2.27
N GLU A 79 0.25 -15.26 1.44
CA GLU A 79 -0.90 -16.13 1.15
C GLU A 79 -0.46 -17.46 0.55
N GLN A 80 0.51 -17.47 -0.37
CA GLN A 80 1.07 -18.70 -0.92
C GLN A 80 1.73 -19.57 0.17
N GLN A 81 2.52 -18.96 1.07
CA GLN A 81 3.14 -19.67 2.19
C GLN A 81 2.10 -20.24 3.16
N GLU A 82 1.06 -19.48 3.48
CA GLU A 82 -0.03 -19.92 4.34
C GLU A 82 -0.78 -21.11 3.71
N ASN A 83 -1.13 -21.02 2.43
CA ASN A 83 -1.79 -22.11 1.70
C ASN A 83 -0.92 -23.38 1.65
N GLU A 84 0.38 -23.25 1.37
CA GLU A 84 1.32 -24.38 1.40
C GLU A 84 1.42 -25.00 2.80
N GLN A 85 1.48 -24.17 3.84
CA GLN A 85 1.53 -24.63 5.23
C GLN A 85 0.22 -25.32 5.64
N GLU A 86 -0.95 -24.78 5.27
CA GLU A 86 -2.25 -25.42 5.48
C GLU A 86 -2.30 -26.80 4.80
N LEU A 87 -1.82 -26.92 3.57
CA LEU A 87 -1.78 -28.19 2.86
C LEU A 87 -0.89 -29.21 3.58
N ILE A 88 0.30 -28.81 4.02
CA ILE A 88 1.21 -29.67 4.79
C ILE A 88 0.58 -30.09 6.12
N MET A 89 -0.04 -29.15 6.83
CA MET A 89 -0.74 -29.43 8.10
C MET A 89 -1.93 -30.38 7.88
N ASN A 90 -2.70 -30.19 6.82
CA ASN A 90 -3.83 -31.06 6.49
C ASN A 90 -3.37 -32.48 6.12
N VAL A 91 -2.21 -32.64 5.48
CA VAL A 91 -1.60 -33.96 5.24
C VAL A 91 -1.08 -34.57 6.53
N THR A 92 -0.41 -33.80 7.40
CA THR A 92 0.12 -34.29 8.68
C THR A 92 -0.99 -34.69 9.66
N ASN A 93 -2.13 -33.97 9.66
CA ASN A 93 -3.28 -34.26 10.53
C ASN A 93 -4.14 -35.42 10.03
N ARG A 94 -3.96 -35.86 8.77
CA ARG A 94 -4.61 -37.08 8.23
C ARG A 94 -3.82 -38.35 8.52
N ALA A 95 -2.55 -38.25 8.90
CA ALA A 95 -1.87 -39.36 9.55
C ALA A 95 -2.46 -39.49 10.97
N PRO A 96 -2.88 -40.70 11.41
CA PRO A 96 -3.27 -40.87 12.80
C PRO A 96 -2.11 -40.39 13.69
N PRO A 97 -2.37 -39.68 14.80
CA PRO A 97 -1.31 -39.22 15.68
C PRO A 97 -0.55 -40.45 16.15
N ALA A 98 0.63 -40.68 15.57
CA ALA A 98 1.55 -41.67 16.08
C ALA A 98 1.85 -41.23 17.51
N PRO A 99 1.63 -42.08 18.52
CA PRO A 99 1.91 -41.71 19.89
C PRO A 99 3.39 -41.39 19.95
N ILE A 100 3.72 -40.12 20.08
CA ILE A 100 5.06 -39.66 20.36
C ILE A 100 5.31 -40.10 21.80
N LEU A 101 5.68 -41.36 21.98
CA LEU A 101 6.09 -41.92 23.26
C LEU A 101 7.35 -41.16 23.66
N ASN A 102 7.14 -40.10 24.42
CA ASN A 102 8.21 -39.27 24.95
C ASN A 102 8.88 -40.06 26.08
N LEU A 103 9.82 -40.93 25.72
CA LEU A 103 10.57 -41.82 26.64
C LEU A 103 11.35 -41.04 27.72
N ASN A 104 11.49 -39.72 27.57
CA ASN A 104 12.08 -38.83 28.56
C ASN A 104 11.07 -38.29 29.60
N ARG A 105 9.75 -38.54 29.44
CA ARG A 105 8.72 -38.10 30.41
C ARG A 105 8.78 -38.88 31.72
N GLU A 106 9.41 -40.05 31.73
CA GLU A 106 9.43 -40.97 32.87
C GLU A 106 10.46 -40.61 33.94
N LYS A 107 11.30 -39.58 33.70
CA LYS A 107 12.42 -39.22 34.57
C LYS A 107 12.22 -37.94 35.37
N LYS A 108 11.00 -37.41 35.49
CA LYS A 108 10.74 -36.34 36.46
C LYS A 108 10.58 -36.97 37.85
N PRO A 109 11.48 -36.71 38.82
CA PRO A 109 11.29 -37.18 40.17
C PRO A 109 9.95 -36.63 40.68
N LYS A 110 9.05 -37.51 41.08
CA LYS A 110 7.78 -37.12 41.72
C LYS A 110 8.12 -36.27 42.93
N TYR A 111 7.51 -35.10 43.04
CA TYR A 111 7.71 -34.17 44.15
C TYR A 111 7.35 -34.87 45.46
N ILE A 112 8.30 -34.94 46.40
CA ILE A 112 8.08 -35.50 47.73
C ILE A 112 7.88 -34.31 48.66
N PRO A 113 6.66 -34.07 49.15
CA PRO A 113 6.42 -32.94 50.05
C PRO A 113 7.14 -33.16 51.40
N PRO A 114 7.59 -32.08 52.07
CA PRO A 114 8.21 -32.16 53.38
C PRO A 114 7.24 -32.74 54.41
N LYS A 115 7.77 -33.53 55.36
CA LYS A 115 6.97 -34.24 56.37
C LYS A 115 6.15 -33.23 57.17
N GLY A 116 4.82 -33.34 57.07
CA GLY A 116 3.86 -32.42 57.71
C GLY A 116 2.98 -31.63 56.74
N ALA A 117 3.24 -31.71 55.42
CA ALA A 117 2.30 -31.19 54.44
C ALA A 117 1.03 -32.08 54.42
N PRO A 118 -0.17 -31.51 54.61
CA PRO A 118 -1.42 -32.25 54.45
C PRO A 118 -1.60 -32.69 52.99
N ASP A 119 -2.20 -33.87 52.79
CA ASP A 119 -2.34 -34.47 51.46
C ASP A 119 -3.19 -33.57 50.55
N ALA A 120 -2.71 -33.32 49.33
CA ALA A 120 -3.33 -32.30 48.47
C ALA A 120 -4.75 -32.69 48.05
N ASP A 121 -5.00 -33.98 47.87
CA ASP A 121 -6.30 -34.51 47.47
C ASP A 121 -7.34 -34.43 48.60
N LEU A 122 -6.92 -34.27 49.86
CA LEU A 122 -7.79 -34.02 51.00
C LEU A 122 -8.23 -32.55 51.10
N ILE A 123 -7.49 -31.62 50.49
CA ILE A 123 -7.78 -30.17 50.54
C ILE A 123 -8.50 -29.70 49.28
N PHE A 124 -8.09 -30.22 48.12
CA PHE A 124 -8.57 -29.77 46.81
C PHE A 124 -9.32 -30.85 46.04
N GLY A 125 -9.55 -32.03 46.65
CA GLY A 125 -10.40 -33.06 46.06
C GLY A 125 -11.84 -32.59 45.89
N PRO A 126 -12.61 -33.21 44.96
CA PRO A 126 -14.00 -32.85 44.74
C PRO A 126 -14.81 -33.14 46.01
N LYS A 127 -15.66 -32.18 46.40
CA LYS A 127 -16.58 -32.30 47.54
C LYS A 127 -17.65 -33.35 47.31
#